data_AF-A0A2S9FBX4-F1
#
_entry.id   AF-A0A2S9FBX4-F1
#
_cell.length_a   1.000
_cell.length_b   1.000
_cell.length_c   1.000
_cell.angle_alpha   90.00
_cell.angle_beta   90.00
_cell.angle_gamma   90.00
#
_symmetry.space_group_name_H-M   'P 1'
#
loop_
_entity.id
_entity.type
_entity.pdbx_description
1 polymer ?
#
loop_
_entity_poly.entity_id
_entity_poly.type
_entity_poly.pdbx_seq_one_letter_code
_entity_poly.pdbx_strand_id
1 'polypeptide(L)'
;MTAYTSGTVQAIEADDVLLACSTLPRIDHVDVHLVHIAPTALDSPESWMREILEHTSAATRVRLRAGWTMLGIGLHHGEAGTVAGWRITHSSAEYIRLHGDSRLGLTGQLIARVTGDGVVFATVAQLSNP
;
A
#
# COMPACT_ATOMS: atom_id res chain seq x y z
N MET A 1 13.10 -11.84 18.22
CA MET A 1 12.34 -10.73 18.83
C MET A 1 12.74 -9.47 18.09
N THR A 2 12.12 -9.24 16.92
CA THR A 2 12.43 -8.07 16.10
C THR A 2 11.78 -6.87 16.79
N ALA A 3 12.59 -5.95 17.28
CA ALA A 3 12.12 -4.71 17.85
C ALA A 3 11.39 -3.95 16.74
N TYR A 4 10.07 -3.77 16.89
CA TYR A 4 9.35 -2.77 16.09
C TYR A 4 9.97 -1.43 16.46
N THR A 5 10.83 -0.88 15.61
CA THR A 5 11.23 0.52 15.76
C THR A 5 9.94 1.31 15.75
N SER A 6 9.64 1.97 16.87
CA SER A 6 8.40 2.73 17.05
C SER A 6 8.41 3.92 16.10
N GLY A 7 8.00 3.70 14.85
CA GLY A 7 7.81 4.74 13.86
C GLY A 7 6.52 5.49 14.16
N THR A 8 6.58 6.81 14.15
CA THR A 8 5.36 7.62 14.25
C THR A 8 4.64 7.55 12.90
N VAL A 9 3.36 7.21 12.94
CA VAL A 9 2.49 7.27 11.77
C VAL A 9 1.68 8.54 11.83
N GLN A 10 1.73 9.34 10.77
CA GLN A 10 0.99 10.58 10.62
C GLN A 10 0.12 10.51 9.38
N ALA A 11 -1.18 10.78 9.53
CA ALA A 11 -2.05 11.04 8.38
C ALA A 11 -1.65 12.37 7.73
N ILE A 12 -1.50 12.37 6.41
CA ILE A 12 -1.10 13.55 5.64
C ILE A 12 -2.04 13.73 4.44
N GLU A 13 -2.05 14.92 3.86
CA GLU A 13 -2.73 15.17 2.59
C GLU A 13 -1.95 14.54 1.42
N ALA A 14 -2.66 14.11 0.39
CA ALA A 14 -2.04 13.62 -0.84
C ALA A 14 -1.46 14.80 -1.64
N ASP A 15 -0.22 14.66 -2.10
CA ASP A 15 0.40 15.60 -3.03
C ASP A 15 0.29 15.13 -4.50
N ASP A 16 0.48 16.06 -5.44
CA ASP A 16 0.39 15.75 -6.87
C ASP A 16 1.39 14.69 -7.32
N VAL A 17 2.56 14.61 -6.66
CA VAL A 17 3.61 13.63 -6.98
C VAL A 17 3.16 12.22 -6.61
N LEU A 18 2.54 12.05 -5.45
CA LEU A 18 1.96 10.78 -5.01
C LEU A 18 0.77 10.38 -5.88
N LEU A 19 -0.11 11.33 -6.23
CA LEU A 19 -1.24 11.05 -7.09
C LEU A 19 -0.80 10.66 -8.51
N ALA A 20 0.28 11.23 -9.02
CA ALA A 20 0.89 10.84 -10.30
C ALA A 20 1.44 9.40 -10.31
N CYS A 21 1.68 8.80 -9.14
CA CYS A 21 2.03 7.38 -9.04
C CYS A 21 0.83 6.46 -9.28
N SER A 22 -0.41 6.95 -9.23
CA SER A 22 -1.62 6.18 -9.55
C SER A 22 -1.80 6.04 -11.06
N THR A 23 -2.43 4.95 -11.50
CA THR A 23 -2.89 4.80 -12.90
C THR A 23 -4.41 4.80 -13.01
N LEU A 24 -5.12 5.11 -11.92
CA LEU A 24 -6.57 5.23 -11.96
C LEU A 24 -6.96 6.50 -12.74
N PRO A 25 -7.88 6.41 -13.71
CA PRO A 25 -8.34 7.58 -14.46
C PRO A 25 -9.12 8.58 -13.58
N ARG A 26 -9.67 8.12 -12.46
CA ARG A 26 -10.34 8.92 -11.43
C ARG A 26 -10.07 8.31 -10.06
N ILE A 27 -9.85 9.14 -9.05
CA ILE A 27 -9.67 8.70 -7.67
C ILE A 27 -10.89 9.18 -6.87
N ASP A 28 -11.67 8.23 -6.37
CA ASP A 28 -12.88 8.49 -5.56
C ASP A 28 -12.58 8.46 -4.06
N HIS A 29 -11.48 7.82 -3.69
CA HIS A 29 -11.00 7.75 -2.30
C HIS A 29 -9.48 7.77 -2.28
N VAL A 30 -8.93 8.54 -1.35
CA VAL A 30 -7.50 8.59 -1.05
C VAL A 30 -7.31 8.63 0.46
N ASP A 31 -6.38 7.82 0.95
CA ASP A 31 -5.96 7.76 2.34
C ASP A 31 -4.44 7.64 2.37
N VAL A 32 -3.76 8.61 3.00
CA VAL A 32 -2.30 8.76 2.95
C VAL A 32 -1.71 8.89 4.33
N HIS A 33 -0.66 8.12 4.56
CA HIS A 33 0.07 8.10 5.82
C HIS A 33 1.57 8.21 5.58
N LEU A 34 2.23 9.10 6.31
CA LEU A 34 3.67 9.14 6.46
C LEU A 34 4.07 8.27 7.65
N VAL A 35 4.92 7.29 7.39
CA VAL A 35 5.57 6.49 8.42
C VAL A 35 6.98 7.03 8.60
N HIS A 36 7.21 7.72 9.73
CA HIS A 36 8.55 8.17 10.09
C HIS A 36 9.41 6.99 10.49
N ILE A 37 10.54 6.84 9.80
CA ILE A 37 11.46 5.72 9.94
C ILE A 37 12.87 6.25 10.15
N ALA A 38 13.65 5.53 10.96
CA ALA A 38 15.05 5.87 11.15
C ALA A 38 15.83 5.66 9.83
N PRO A 39 16.90 6.43 9.57
CA PRO A 39 17.64 6.43 8.30
C PRO A 39 18.23 5.10 7.82
N THR A 40 18.21 4.04 8.64
CA THR A 40 18.87 2.75 8.37
C THR A 40 17.90 1.59 8.14
N ALA A 41 16.60 1.87 7.94
CA ALA A 41 15.59 0.85 8.17
C ALA A 41 15.35 -0.13 6.99
N LEU A 42 15.19 0.31 5.73
CA LEU A 42 15.12 -0.57 4.53
C LEU A 42 15.47 0.19 3.25
N ASP A 43 16.05 -0.52 2.27
CA ASP A 43 16.68 0.09 1.08
C ASP A 43 15.73 0.30 -0.12
N SER A 44 14.50 -0.22 -0.10
CA SER A 44 13.60 -0.13 -1.26
C SER A 44 12.11 0.08 -0.93
N PRO A 45 11.33 0.72 -1.82
CA PRO A 45 9.88 0.84 -1.67
C PRO A 45 9.17 -0.52 -1.54
N GLU A 46 9.63 -1.56 -2.26
CA GLU A 46 9.06 -2.90 -2.15
C GLU A 46 9.28 -3.49 -0.77
N SER A 47 10.50 -3.38 -0.22
CA SER A 47 10.81 -3.84 1.13
C SER A 47 9.90 -3.17 2.16
N TRP A 48 9.66 -1.87 2.04
CA TRP A 48 8.74 -1.14 2.90
C TRP A 48 7.29 -1.59 2.75
N MET A 49 6.83 -1.80 1.53
CA MET A 49 5.49 -2.30 1.26
C MET A 49 5.28 -3.68 1.90
N ARG A 50 6.29 -4.56 1.84
CA ARG A 50 6.27 -5.87 2.53
C ARG A 50 6.29 -5.72 4.04
N GLU A 51 7.12 -4.84 4.59
CA GLU A 51 7.16 -4.57 6.03
C GLU A 51 5.78 -4.13 6.55
N ILE A 52 5.15 -3.17 5.87
CA ILE A 52 3.84 -2.63 6.24
C ILE A 52 2.74 -3.69 6.17
N LEU A 53 2.69 -4.50 5.11
CA LEU A 53 1.57 -5.40 4.85
C LEU A 53 1.78 -6.84 5.37
N GLU A 54 3.00 -7.34 5.38
CA GLU A 54 3.35 -8.74 5.68
C GLU A 54 3.93 -8.90 7.09
N HIS A 55 4.65 -7.90 7.61
CA HIS A 55 5.29 -7.94 8.93
C HIS A 55 4.47 -7.26 10.03
N THR A 56 3.17 -7.11 9.82
CA THR A 56 2.24 -6.73 10.90
C THR A 56 1.81 -7.95 11.74
N SER A 57 1.16 -7.68 12.88
CA SER A 57 0.63 -8.72 13.77
C SER A 57 -0.27 -9.70 13.01
N ALA A 58 -0.29 -10.97 13.40
CA ALA A 58 -1.12 -11.97 12.72
C ALA A 58 -2.61 -11.57 12.72
N ALA A 59 -3.09 -10.95 13.81
CA ALA A 59 -4.44 -10.43 13.90
C ALA A 59 -4.71 -9.29 12.90
N THR A 60 -3.76 -8.37 12.74
CA THR A 60 -3.87 -7.27 11.76
C THR A 60 -3.88 -7.82 10.34
N ARG A 61 -3.02 -8.79 10.00
CA ARG A 61 -3.01 -9.44 8.68
C ARG A 61 -4.36 -10.07 8.33
N VAL A 62 -4.95 -10.81 9.27
CA VAL A 62 -6.27 -11.42 9.09
C VAL A 62 -7.34 -10.36 8.88
N ARG A 63 -7.33 -9.28 9.65
CA ARG A 63 -8.27 -8.16 9.51
C ARG A 63 -8.15 -7.46 8.16
N LEU A 64 -6.94 -7.13 7.73
CA LEU A 64 -6.69 -6.51 6.42
C LEU A 64 -7.18 -7.41 5.29
N ARG A 65 -6.81 -8.70 5.32
CA ARG A 65 -7.27 -9.68 4.32
C ARG A 65 -8.78 -9.76 4.27
N ALA A 66 -9.44 -9.83 5.43
CA ALA A 66 -10.90 -9.85 5.52
C ALA A 66 -11.53 -8.56 4.95
N GLY A 67 -10.98 -7.39 5.30
CA GLY A 67 -11.45 -6.09 4.79
C GLY A 67 -11.37 -6.01 3.25
N TRP A 68 -10.24 -6.36 2.67
CA TRP A 68 -10.06 -6.38 1.21
C TRP A 68 -10.98 -7.39 0.52
N THR A 69 -11.16 -8.58 1.13
CA THR A 69 -12.08 -9.60 0.61
C THR A 69 -13.53 -9.13 0.66
N MET A 70 -13.93 -8.42 1.71
CA MET A 70 -15.27 -7.86 1.85
C MET A 70 -15.55 -6.77 0.81
N LEU A 71 -14.53 -6.01 0.42
CA LEU A 71 -14.58 -5.08 -0.71
C LEU A 71 -14.53 -5.78 -2.07
N GLY A 72 -14.44 -7.11 -2.11
CA GLY A 72 -14.43 -7.95 -3.30
C GLY A 72 -13.11 -7.96 -4.06
N ILE A 73 -12.04 -7.40 -3.49
CA ILE A 73 -10.72 -7.30 -4.12
C ILE A 73 -10.10 -8.70 -4.27
N GLY A 74 -9.69 -9.03 -5.50
CA GLY A 74 -9.03 -10.30 -5.80
C GLY A 74 -7.58 -10.34 -5.31
N LEU A 75 -7.33 -11.06 -4.20
CA LEU A 75 -5.99 -11.29 -3.67
C LEU A 75 -5.42 -12.64 -4.14
N HIS A 76 -4.16 -12.61 -4.55
CA HIS A 76 -3.37 -13.67 -5.18
C HIS A 76 -2.28 -14.20 -4.25
N HIS A 77 -2.65 -14.70 -3.08
CA HIS A 77 -1.68 -15.11 -2.06
C HIS A 77 -0.77 -16.26 -2.55
N GLY A 78 0.54 -16.11 -2.35
CA GLY A 78 1.55 -17.10 -2.71
C GLY A 78 1.98 -17.07 -4.18
N GLU A 79 1.40 -16.20 -5.01
CA GLU A 79 1.88 -15.96 -6.37
C GLU A 79 3.14 -15.08 -6.38
N ALA A 80 4.07 -15.37 -7.29
CA ALA A 80 5.21 -14.48 -7.54
C ALA A 80 4.74 -13.11 -8.05
N GLY A 81 5.50 -12.06 -7.75
CA GLY A 81 5.12 -10.69 -8.13
C GLY A 81 3.94 -10.13 -7.32
N THR A 82 3.73 -10.64 -6.09
CA THR A 82 2.74 -10.11 -5.15
C THR A 82 3.34 -9.67 -3.82
N VAL A 83 2.64 -8.76 -3.14
CA VAL A 83 2.87 -8.39 -1.74
C VAL A 83 1.57 -8.56 -0.98
N ALA A 84 1.55 -9.42 0.04
CA ALA A 84 0.35 -9.79 0.78
C ALA A 84 -0.83 -10.23 -0.12
N GLY A 85 -0.55 -10.78 -1.31
CA GLY A 85 -1.53 -11.18 -2.32
C GLY A 85 -1.98 -10.07 -3.27
N TRP A 86 -1.58 -8.81 -3.08
CA TRP A 86 -1.81 -7.76 -4.06
C TRP A 86 -0.78 -7.86 -5.18
N ARG A 87 -1.21 -7.67 -6.44
CA ARG A 87 -0.31 -7.77 -7.60
C ARG A 87 0.55 -6.52 -7.72
N ILE A 88 1.86 -6.68 -7.87
CA ILE A 88 2.77 -5.58 -8.18
C ILE A 88 2.54 -5.18 -9.65
N THR A 89 2.20 -3.91 -9.90
CA THR A 89 2.02 -3.36 -11.25
C THR A 89 3.09 -2.34 -11.62
N HIS A 90 3.85 -1.86 -10.64
CA HIS A 90 5.05 -1.05 -10.84
C HIS A 90 5.98 -1.23 -9.65
N SER A 91 7.28 -1.33 -9.91
CA SER A 91 8.33 -1.35 -8.88
C SER A 91 9.56 -0.65 -9.42
N SER A 92 10.06 0.33 -8.67
CA SER A 92 11.22 1.16 -9.04
C SER A 92 11.95 1.62 -7.77
N ALA A 93 13.06 2.34 -7.94
CA ALA A 93 13.77 2.97 -6.83
C ALA A 93 12.94 4.06 -6.13
N GLU A 94 12.00 4.68 -6.83
CA GLU A 94 11.21 5.79 -6.30
C GLU A 94 9.95 5.30 -5.58
N TYR A 95 9.18 4.42 -6.21
CA TYR A 95 7.94 3.90 -5.65
C TYR A 95 7.60 2.50 -6.14
N ILE A 96 6.72 1.86 -5.37
CA ILE A 96 6.02 0.62 -5.74
C ILE A 96 4.53 0.91 -5.78
N ARG A 97 3.83 0.25 -6.72
CA ARG A 97 2.37 0.27 -6.83
C ARG A 97 1.85 -1.15 -6.93
N LEU A 98 0.95 -1.48 -6.01
CA LEU A 98 0.16 -2.68 -6.04
C LEU A 98 -1.24 -2.37 -6.57
N HIS A 99 -1.87 -3.33 -7.22
CA HIS A 99 -3.19 -3.18 -7.82
C HIS A 99 -4.07 -4.36 -7.46
N GLY A 100 -5.35 -4.07 -7.22
CA GLY A 100 -6.38 -5.06 -7.01
C GLY A 100 -7.70 -4.60 -7.62
N ASP A 101 -8.29 -5.46 -8.45
CA ASP A 101 -9.63 -5.27 -8.98
C ASP A 101 -10.65 -6.06 -8.15
N SER A 102 -11.82 -5.45 -7.96
CA SER A 102 -12.96 -6.07 -7.31
C SER A 102 -14.05 -6.42 -8.30
N ARG A 103 -14.76 -7.52 -8.02
CA ARG A 103 -16.00 -7.88 -8.72
C ARG A 103 -17.17 -6.92 -8.43
N LEU A 104 -17.03 -6.06 -7.41
CA LEU A 104 -18.02 -5.06 -7.00
C LEU A 104 -17.78 -3.68 -7.62
N GLY A 105 -16.89 -3.59 -8.63
CA GLY A 105 -16.59 -2.33 -9.32
C GLY A 105 -15.58 -1.44 -8.61
N LEU A 106 -14.99 -1.88 -7.49
CA LEU A 106 -13.90 -1.18 -6.83
C LEU A 106 -12.55 -1.56 -7.46
N THR A 107 -11.78 -0.59 -7.88
CA THR A 107 -10.36 -0.79 -8.23
C THR A 107 -9.52 -0.07 -7.20
N GLY A 108 -8.67 -0.80 -6.48
CA GLY A 108 -7.78 -0.27 -5.46
C GLY A 108 -6.33 -0.34 -5.88
N GLN A 109 -5.55 0.68 -5.50
CA GLN A 109 -4.09 0.65 -5.58
C GLN A 109 -3.49 0.98 -4.22
N LEU A 110 -2.41 0.27 -3.88
CA LEU A 110 -1.57 0.57 -2.72
C LEU A 110 -0.23 1.10 -3.24
N ILE A 111 0.18 2.27 -2.78
CA ILE A 111 1.39 2.94 -3.24
C ILE A 111 2.30 3.16 -2.03
N ALA A 112 3.57 2.80 -2.15
CA ALA A 112 4.59 3.18 -1.18
C ALA A 112 5.74 3.91 -1.89
N ARG A 113 6.17 5.02 -1.31
CA ARG A 113 7.25 5.87 -1.82
C ARG A 113 8.20 6.21 -0.69
N VAL A 114 9.49 6.04 -0.92
CA VAL A 114 10.53 6.43 0.04
C VAL A 114 10.85 7.91 -0.17
N THR A 115 10.89 8.67 0.92
CA THR A 115 11.18 10.11 0.95
C THR A 115 12.28 10.39 1.98
N GLY A 116 12.78 11.63 2.03
CA GLY A 116 13.75 12.02 3.06
C GLY A 116 13.22 11.91 4.50
N ASP A 117 11.92 12.06 4.69
CA ASP A 117 11.26 12.09 6.01
C ASP A 117 10.70 10.73 6.46
N GLY A 118 10.72 9.75 5.55
CA GLY A 118 10.25 8.39 5.80
C GLY A 118 9.54 7.78 4.59
N VAL A 119 8.56 6.92 4.85
CA VAL A 119 7.77 6.26 3.78
C VAL A 119 6.38 6.83 3.73
N VAL A 120 6.00 7.32 2.57
CA VAL A 120 4.61 7.68 2.28
C VAL A 120 3.91 6.45 1.76
N PHE A 121 2.86 6.02 2.46
CA PHE A 121 1.99 4.92 2.10
C PHE A 121 0.59 5.45 1.78
N ALA A 122 0.04 5.06 0.65
CA ALA A 122 -1.28 5.51 0.21
C ALA A 122 -2.16 4.35 -0.23
N THR A 123 -3.43 4.42 0.17
CA THR A 123 -4.52 3.64 -0.42
C THR A 123 -5.31 4.58 -1.31
N VAL A 124 -5.39 4.26 -2.60
CA VAL A 124 -6.25 4.98 -3.56
C VAL A 124 -7.26 4.02 -4.15
N ALA A 125 -8.50 4.49 -4.34
CA ALA A 125 -9.52 3.67 -4.94
C ALA A 125 -10.42 4.46 -5.90
N GLN A 126 -10.89 3.75 -6.91
CA GLN A 126 -11.95 4.16 -7.81
C GLN A 126 -13.14 3.23 -7.61
N LEU A 127 -14.33 3.79 -7.50
CA LEU A 127 -15.58 3.04 -7.52
C LEU A 127 -16.26 3.25 -8.87
N SER A 128 -16.37 2.18 -9.64
CA SER A 128 -17.18 2.14 -10.86
C SER A 128 -18.64 2.07 -10.43
N ASN A 129 -19.24 3.23 -10.18
CA ASN A 129 -20.69 3.32 -9.99
C ASN A 129 -21.37 3.07 -11.34
N PRO A 130 -22.35 2.17 -11.45
CA PRO A 130 -23.27 2.17 -12.58
C PRO A 130 -24.13 3.44 -12.62
#